data_AF-A0A0D6LEV3-F1
#
_entry.id   AF-A0A0D6LEV3-F1
#
_cell.length_a   1.000
_cell.length_b   1.000
_cell.length_c   1.000
_cell.angle_alpha   90.00
_cell.angle_beta   90.00
_cell.angle_gamma   90.00
#
_symmetry.space_group_name_H-M   'P 1'
#
loop_
_entity.id
_entity.type
_entity.pdbx_description
1 polymer ?
#
loop_
_entity_poly.entity_id
_entity_poly.type
_entity_poly.pdbx_seq_one_letter_code
_entity_poly.pdbx_strand_id
1 'polypeptide(L)'
;MDALLQSQGILIHWSKGFCASGVEGKDVVKLLRKACKKRSDIEIDVVAILNDTVGTLMACAFKENSCQMGVIVGTGTNACYVEKLKNVDKMKGEWENDGLPDDMIINMEWGAFGDDGCLSFIYTDYDREIDKKSINPTKH
;
A
#
# COMPACT_ATOMS: atom_id res chain seq x y z
N MET A 1 -11.91 -5.80 -16.26
CA MET A 1 -10.47 -5.86 -15.91
C MET A 1 -10.24 -4.80 -14.84
N ASP A 2 -11.04 -4.84 -13.77
CA ASP A 2 -11.28 -3.67 -12.89
C ASP A 2 -11.04 -3.97 -11.41
N ALA A 3 -10.65 -5.20 -11.05
CA ALA A 3 -10.39 -5.62 -9.67
C ALA A 3 -9.06 -5.08 -9.08
N LEU A 4 -8.28 -4.30 -9.83
CA LEU A 4 -6.92 -3.88 -9.45
C LEU A 4 -6.75 -2.36 -9.28
N LEU A 5 -7.77 -1.57 -9.60
CA LEU A 5 -7.65 -0.11 -9.69
C LEU A 5 -8.61 0.55 -8.71
N GLN A 6 -8.09 1.10 -7.61
CA GLN A 6 -8.87 1.98 -6.74
C GLN A 6 -8.78 3.41 -7.25
N SER A 7 -9.90 4.10 -7.42
CA SER A 7 -9.95 5.52 -7.84
C SER A 7 -10.14 6.50 -6.67
N GLN A 8 -10.04 5.98 -5.45
CA GLN A 8 -10.08 6.71 -4.18
C GLN A 8 -9.06 6.10 -3.23
N GLY A 9 -8.37 6.93 -2.44
CA GLY A 9 -7.45 6.44 -1.40
C GLY A 9 -7.33 7.47 -0.30
N ILE A 10 -7.67 7.09 0.94
CA ILE A 10 -7.55 7.96 2.10
C ILE A 10 -6.18 7.72 2.74
N LEU A 11 -5.36 8.77 2.86
CA LEU A 11 -4.11 8.66 3.60
C LEU A 11 -4.43 8.48 5.09
N ILE A 12 -3.96 7.39 5.68
CA ILE A 12 -4.13 7.11 7.12
C ILE A 12 -3.06 7.87 7.91
N HIS A 13 -1.79 7.55 7.67
CA HIS A 13 -0.63 8.20 8.28
C HIS A 13 0.50 8.31 7.27
N TRP A 14 1.33 9.35 7.40
CA TRP A 14 2.60 9.40 6.69
C TRP A 14 3.62 8.42 7.28
N SER A 15 4.52 7.94 6.43
CA SER A 15 5.69 7.14 6.82
C SER A 15 6.93 7.62 6.05
N LYS A 16 8.09 6.98 6.30
CA LYS A 16 9.32 7.16 5.51
C LYS A 16 9.78 8.63 5.37
N GLY A 17 9.56 9.44 6.41
CA GLY A 17 10.00 10.85 6.48
C GLY A 17 9.09 11.87 5.79
N PHE A 18 7.95 11.46 5.22
CA PHE A 18 6.94 12.40 4.71
C PHE A 18 6.14 13.03 5.86
N CYS A 19 5.76 14.30 5.71
CA CYS A 19 5.01 15.03 6.76
C CYS A 19 4.16 16.21 6.21
N ALA A 20 3.70 16.13 4.95
CA ALA A 20 2.93 17.21 4.35
C ALA A 20 1.60 17.44 5.10
N SER A 21 1.39 18.67 5.57
CA SER A 21 0.22 19.04 6.37
C SER A 21 -1.07 19.06 5.54
N GLY A 22 -2.19 18.73 6.19
CA GLY A 22 -3.51 18.76 5.56
C GLY A 22 -3.81 17.61 4.59
N VAL A 23 -3.00 16.56 4.57
CA VAL A 23 -3.18 15.38 3.69
C VAL A 23 -3.73 14.17 4.44
N GLU A 24 -3.31 13.94 5.69
CA GLU A 24 -3.83 12.82 6.50
C GLU A 24 -5.36 12.93 6.69
N GLY A 25 -6.05 11.80 6.57
CA GLY A 25 -7.51 11.70 6.55
C GLY A 25 -8.17 12.27 5.29
N LYS A 26 -7.41 12.61 4.24
CA LYS A 26 -7.95 13.10 2.96
C LYS A 26 -7.76 12.08 1.84
N ASP A 27 -8.68 12.16 0.88
CA ASP A 27 -8.60 11.43 -0.37
C ASP A 27 -7.53 12.06 -1.29
N VAL A 28 -6.42 11.33 -1.47
CA VAL A 28 -5.26 11.82 -2.23
C VAL A 28 -5.55 11.97 -3.71
N VAL A 29 -6.49 11.19 -4.27
CA VAL A 29 -6.91 11.30 -5.68
C VAL A 29 -7.65 12.62 -5.90
N LYS A 30 -8.52 13.01 -4.97
CA LYS A 30 -9.19 14.34 -5.01
C LYS A 30 -8.19 15.47 -4.89
N LEU A 31 -7.19 15.36 -4.01
CA LEU A 31 -6.13 16.35 -3.88
C LEU A 31 -5.33 16.50 -5.17
N LEU A 32 -4.95 15.39 -5.81
CA LEU A 32 -4.24 15.39 -7.10
C LEU A 32 -5.08 16.01 -8.22
N ARG A 33 -6.36 15.59 -8.37
CA ARG A 33 -7.28 16.16 -9.36
C ARG A 33 -7.45 17.68 -9.17
N LYS A 34 -7.57 18.15 -7.92
CA LYS A 34 -7.64 19.58 -7.61
C LYS A 34 -6.36 20.32 -8.01
N ALA A 35 -5.19 19.72 -7.80
CA ALA A 35 -3.92 20.30 -8.22
C ALA A 35 -3.79 20.35 -9.74
N CYS A 36 -4.20 19.31 -10.46
CA CYS A 36 -4.20 19.26 -11.92
C CYS A 36 -5.12 20.32 -12.53
N LYS A 37 -6.34 20.50 -11.99
CA LYS A 37 -7.29 21.54 -12.45
C LYS A 37 -6.77 22.98 -12.32
N LYS A 38 -5.75 23.24 -11.50
CA LYS A 38 -5.12 24.57 -11.40
C LYS A 38 -4.19 24.86 -12.58
N ARG A 39 -3.82 23.84 -13.35
CA ARG A 39 -3.00 23.96 -14.55
C ARG A 39 -3.92 23.91 -15.77
N SER A 40 -3.86 24.95 -16.59
CA SER A 40 -4.66 25.07 -17.82
C SER A 40 -4.04 24.34 -19.02
N ASP A 41 -2.84 23.80 -18.86
CA ASP A 41 -2.04 23.20 -19.93
C ASP A 41 -1.99 21.66 -19.87
N ILE A 42 -2.69 21.04 -18.92
CA ILE A 42 -2.75 19.59 -18.75
C ILE A 42 -4.19 19.13 -18.54
N GLU A 43 -4.53 18.02 -19.17
CA GLU A 43 -5.75 17.25 -18.91
C GLU A 43 -5.32 15.86 -18.46
N ILE A 44 -5.65 15.50 -17.22
CA ILE A 44 -5.25 14.23 -16.60
C ILE A 44 -6.50 13.55 -16.05
N ASP A 45 -6.77 12.34 -16.53
CA ASP A 45 -7.74 11.44 -15.91
C ASP A 45 -7.02 10.48 -14.95
N VAL A 46 -7.38 10.57 -13.67
CA VAL A 46 -6.81 9.72 -12.62
C VAL A 46 -7.71 8.50 -12.48
N VAL A 47 -7.31 7.40 -13.10
CA VAL A 47 -8.09 6.15 -13.11
C VAL A 47 -7.76 5.22 -11.94
N ALA A 48 -6.57 5.37 -11.35
CA ALA A 48 -6.11 4.48 -10.29
C ALA A 48 -5.09 5.11 -9.35
N ILE A 49 -5.05 4.60 -8.12
CA ILE A 49 -3.93 4.68 -7.19
C ILE A 49 -3.43 3.25 -6.93
N LEU A 50 -2.11 3.09 -6.86
CA LEU A 50 -1.46 1.81 -6.56
C LEU A 50 -0.32 2.01 -5.56
N ASN A 51 -0.05 0.97 -4.77
CA ASN A 51 1.16 0.85 -3.98
C ASN A 51 2.35 0.40 -4.88
N ASP A 52 3.57 0.76 -4.52
CA ASP A 52 4.79 0.45 -5.28
C ASP A 52 5.09 -1.05 -5.37
N THR A 53 4.80 -1.85 -4.33
CA THR A 53 4.93 -3.32 -4.41
C THR A 53 3.93 -3.91 -5.40
N VAL A 54 2.70 -3.37 -5.44
CA VAL A 54 1.66 -3.79 -6.39
C VAL A 54 2.08 -3.47 -7.82
N GLY A 55 2.60 -2.26 -8.04
CA GLY A 55 3.18 -1.88 -9.34
C GLY A 55 4.33 -2.80 -9.75
N THR A 56 5.19 -3.18 -8.80
CA THR A 56 6.32 -4.10 -9.01
C THR A 56 5.85 -5.50 -9.41
N LEU A 57 4.86 -6.05 -8.70
CA LEU A 57 4.22 -7.31 -9.04
C LEU A 57 3.62 -7.26 -10.45
N MET A 58 2.80 -6.25 -10.74
CA MET A 58 2.12 -6.10 -12.03
C MET A 58 3.11 -5.97 -13.20
N ALA A 59 4.20 -5.22 -13.01
CA ALA A 59 5.23 -5.06 -14.04
C ALA A 59 5.95 -6.39 -14.35
N CYS A 60 6.18 -7.23 -13.34
CA CYS A 60 6.77 -8.55 -13.52
C CYS A 60 5.76 -9.53 -14.15
N ALA A 61 4.54 -9.58 -13.60
CA ALA A 61 3.46 -10.43 -14.05
C ALA A 61 3.04 -10.18 -15.50
N PHE A 62 3.28 -8.97 -16.03
CA PHE A 62 3.09 -8.66 -17.44
C PHE A 62 3.93 -9.54 -18.39
N LYS A 63 5.09 -10.02 -17.93
CA LYS A 63 5.97 -10.92 -18.70
C LYS A 63 5.95 -12.36 -18.19
N GLU A 64 5.85 -12.52 -16.87
CA GLU A 64 5.93 -13.81 -16.20
C GLU A 64 4.62 -14.10 -15.47
N ASN A 65 3.74 -14.85 -16.11
CA ASN A 65 2.39 -15.13 -15.60
C ASN A 65 2.39 -15.93 -14.28
N SER A 66 3.52 -16.56 -13.90
CA SER A 66 3.67 -17.24 -12.60
C SER A 66 4.03 -16.29 -11.45
N CYS A 67 4.31 -15.01 -11.71
CA CYS A 67 4.61 -14.03 -10.67
C CYS A 67 3.35 -13.71 -9.85
N GLN A 68 3.37 -14.03 -8.55
CA GLN A 68 2.23 -13.84 -7.63
C GLN A 68 2.59 -13.00 -6.40
N MET A 69 3.83 -12.52 -6.29
CA MET A 69 4.32 -11.71 -5.18
C MET A 69 5.25 -10.61 -5.67
N GLY A 70 5.06 -9.40 -5.15
CA GLY A 70 5.96 -8.26 -5.34
C GLY A 70 6.61 -7.92 -4.01
N VAL A 71 7.92 -7.69 -4.02
CA VAL A 71 8.69 -7.36 -2.81
C VAL A 71 9.57 -6.15 -3.11
N ILE A 72 9.55 -5.18 -2.21
CA ILE A 72 10.47 -4.06 -2.21
C ILE A 72 11.43 -4.24 -1.04
N VAL A 73 12.72 -4.21 -1.34
CA VAL A 73 13.80 -4.16 -0.34
C VAL A 73 14.71 -2.98 -0.69
N GLY A 74 14.54 -1.87 0.02
CA GLY A 74 15.27 -0.63 -0.21
C GLY A 74 15.32 0.22 1.05
N THR A 75 15.05 1.52 0.95
CA THR A 75 14.96 2.42 2.12
C THR A 75 13.93 1.94 3.15
N GLY A 76 12.87 1.27 2.69
CA GLY A 76 11.99 0.46 3.52
C GLY A 76 11.80 -0.91 2.89
N THR A 77 11.03 -1.76 3.58
CA THR A 77 10.63 -3.07 3.08
C THR A 77 9.10 -3.17 3.04
N ASN A 78 8.55 -3.72 1.96
CA ASN A 78 7.14 -4.06 1.86
C ASN A 78 6.93 -5.25 0.91
N ALA A 79 5.79 -5.91 1.02
CA ALA A 79 5.35 -6.90 0.05
C ALA A 79 3.85 -6.83 -0.26
N CYS A 80 3.51 -7.33 -1.44
CA CYS A 80 2.15 -7.68 -1.79
C CYS A 80 2.10 -9.04 -2.46
N TYR A 81 0.93 -9.67 -2.46
CA TYR A 81 0.73 -10.95 -3.13
C TYR A 81 -0.71 -11.10 -3.65
N VAL A 82 -0.94 -12.05 -4.55
CA VAL A 82 -2.29 -12.42 -5.02
C VAL A 82 -2.94 -13.34 -4.00
N GLU A 83 -4.07 -12.91 -3.44
CA GLU A 83 -4.88 -13.66 -2.47
C GLU A 83 -6.25 -14.00 -3.06
N LYS A 84 -6.81 -15.12 -2.63
CA LYS A 84 -8.19 -15.50 -2.95
C LYS A 84 -9.15 -14.67 -2.12
N LEU A 85 -10.16 -14.06 -2.75
CA LEU A 85 -11.14 -13.21 -2.07
C LEU A 85 -11.90 -13.92 -0.94
N LYS A 86 -12.08 -15.25 -1.04
CA LYS A 86 -12.64 -16.07 0.06
C LYS A 86 -11.85 -16.02 1.38
N ASN A 87 -10.56 -15.67 1.32
CA ASN A 87 -9.68 -15.50 2.48
C ASN A 87 -9.66 -14.05 3.00
N VAL A 88 -10.28 -13.12 2.28
CA VAL A 88 -10.34 -11.70 2.63
C VAL A 88 -11.67 -11.41 3.33
N ASP A 89 -11.72 -11.70 4.64
CA ASP A 89 -12.94 -11.56 5.44
C ASP A 89 -13.60 -10.17 5.35
N LYS A 90 -12.80 -9.12 5.11
CA LYS A 90 -13.28 -7.74 4.96
C LYS A 90 -14.15 -7.52 3.71
N MET A 91 -14.05 -8.41 2.72
CA MET A 91 -14.80 -8.31 1.45
C MET A 91 -15.94 -9.33 1.38
N LYS A 92 -16.19 -10.14 2.42
CA LYS A 92 -17.25 -11.16 2.40
C LYS A 92 -18.61 -10.54 2.07
N GLY A 93 -19.29 -11.12 1.07
CA GLY A 93 -20.60 -10.67 0.59
C GLY A 93 -20.55 -9.56 -0.46
N GLU A 94 -19.37 -9.02 -0.80
CA GLU A 94 -19.22 -7.91 -1.75
C GLU A 94 -18.77 -8.35 -3.15
N TRP A 95 -18.07 -9.47 -3.28
CA TRP A 95 -17.44 -9.89 -4.54
C TRP A 95 -18.12 -11.09 -5.20
N GLU A 96 -18.92 -11.86 -4.47
CA GLU A 96 -19.40 -13.19 -4.91
C GLU A 96 -20.34 -13.13 -6.13
N ASN A 97 -20.87 -11.95 -6.47
CA ASN A 97 -21.83 -11.77 -7.57
C ASN A 97 -21.44 -10.65 -8.56
N ASP A 98 -20.21 -10.14 -8.51
CA ASP A 98 -19.79 -9.01 -9.36
C ASP A 98 -19.34 -9.43 -10.78
N GLY A 99 -19.11 -10.73 -10.99
CA GLY A 99 -18.65 -11.30 -12.27
C GLY A 99 -17.16 -11.05 -12.57
N LEU A 100 -16.39 -10.61 -11.58
CA LEU A 100 -14.95 -10.40 -11.65
C LEU A 100 -14.18 -11.64 -11.14
N PRO A 101 -12.85 -11.72 -11.36
CA PRO A 101 -12.05 -12.80 -10.80
C PRO A 101 -12.02 -12.78 -9.27
N ASP A 102 -12.05 -13.98 -8.67
CA ASP A 102 -12.02 -14.19 -7.21
C ASP A 102 -10.61 -13.97 -6.57
N ASP A 103 -9.77 -13.17 -7.21
CA ASP A 103 -8.38 -12.91 -6.85
C ASP A 103 -8.18 -11.41 -6.63
N MET A 104 -7.47 -11.05 -5.56
CA MET A 104 -7.16 -9.66 -5.20
C MET A 104 -5.70 -9.55 -4.77
N ILE A 105 -5.02 -8.49 -5.21
CA ILE A 105 -3.66 -8.20 -4.71
C ILE A 105 -3.78 -7.56 -3.33
N ILE A 106 -3.19 -8.21 -2.32
CA ILE A 106 -3.12 -7.69 -0.95
C ILE A 106 -1.79 -6.97 -0.77
N ASN A 107 -1.85 -5.66 -0.54
CA ASN A 107 -0.72 -4.91 0.00
C ASN A 107 -0.63 -5.17 1.51
N MET A 108 0.46 -5.77 1.96
CA MET A 108 0.59 -6.20 3.36
C MET A 108 0.93 -5.05 4.30
N GLU A 109 1.67 -4.03 3.81
CA GLU A 109 2.33 -3.04 4.66
C GLU A 109 3.10 -3.71 5.80
N TRP A 110 3.89 -4.74 5.46
CA TRP A 110 4.51 -5.64 6.45
C TRP A 110 5.61 -5.00 7.31
N GLY A 111 5.93 -3.72 7.05
CA GLY A 111 6.93 -2.98 7.81
C GLY A 111 6.55 -2.89 9.29
N ALA A 112 5.24 -2.75 9.57
CA ALA A 112 4.68 -2.70 10.91
C ALA A 112 4.63 -4.06 11.64
N PHE A 113 5.13 -5.14 11.03
CA PHE A 113 5.17 -6.44 11.69
C PHE A 113 6.15 -6.41 12.87
N GLY A 114 5.62 -6.59 14.09
CA GLY A 114 6.38 -6.49 15.34
C GLY A 114 6.04 -5.27 16.19
N ASP A 115 5.30 -4.29 15.65
CA ASP A 115 4.87 -3.07 16.37
C ASP A 115 3.98 -3.38 17.59
N ASP A 116 3.30 -4.52 17.60
CA ASP A 116 2.51 -5.03 18.74
C ASP A 116 3.36 -5.75 19.80
N GLY A 117 4.68 -5.84 19.59
CA GLY A 117 5.62 -6.53 20.47
C GLY A 117 5.75 -8.03 20.20
N CYS A 118 5.10 -8.61 19.19
CA CYS A 118 5.20 -10.05 18.90
C CYS A 118 6.63 -10.48 18.55
N LEU A 119 7.48 -9.55 18.06
CA LEU A 119 8.89 -9.76 17.75
C LEU A 119 9.84 -9.27 18.86
N SER A 120 9.32 -8.83 20.01
CA SER A 120 10.14 -8.25 21.08
C SER A 120 11.22 -9.19 21.62
N PHE A 121 11.05 -10.51 21.46
CA PHE A 121 11.99 -11.54 21.87
C PHE A 121 13.23 -11.67 20.97
N ILE A 122 13.17 -11.17 19.72
CA ILE A 122 14.33 -11.17 18.81
C ILE A 122 15.08 -9.83 18.79
N TYR A 123 14.47 -8.75 19.27
CA TYR A 123 15.09 -7.43 19.28
C TYR A 123 16.23 -7.31 20.27
N THR A 124 17.38 -6.91 19.77
CA THR A 124 18.58 -6.64 20.53
C THR A 124 18.55 -5.24 21.14
N ASP A 125 19.50 -4.94 22.03
CA ASP A 125 19.66 -3.58 22.56
C ASP A 125 19.97 -2.56 21.47
N TYR A 126 20.64 -2.97 20.38
CA TYR A 126 20.93 -2.11 19.23
C TYR A 126 19.64 -1.72 18.48
N ASP A 127 18.74 -2.68 18.22
CA ASP A 127 17.47 -2.41 17.55
C ASP A 127 16.63 -1.41 18.36
N ARG A 128 16.58 -1.62 19.69
CA ARG A 128 15.85 -0.74 20.61
C ARG A 128 16.46 0.66 20.68
N GLU A 129 17.78 0.79 20.58
CA GLU A 129 18.44 2.09 20.56
C GLU A 129 18.16 2.85 19.26
N ILE A 130 18.18 2.15 18.12
CA ILE A 130 17.84 2.71 16.81
C ILE A 130 16.39 3.19 16.80
N ASP A 131 15.44 2.36 17.24
CA ASP A 131 14.02 2.69 17.28
C ASP A 131 13.76 3.95 18.14
N LYS A 132 14.33 4.01 19.36
CA LYS A 132 14.23 5.17 20.26
C LYS A 132 14.73 6.47 19.66
N LYS A 133 15.71 6.40 18.74
CA LYS A 133 16.32 7.57 18.08
C LYS A 133 15.72 7.85 16.70
N SER A 134 14.77 7.04 16.25
CA SER A 134 14.15 7.18 14.93
C SER A 134 13.16 8.34 14.90
N ILE A 135 12.71 8.69 13.69
CA ILE A 135 11.68 9.72 13.48
C ILE A 135 10.32 9.24 14.01
N ASN A 136 10.08 7.92 14.00
CA ASN A 136 8.82 7.29 14.38
C ASN A 136 9.07 6.19 15.43
N PRO A 137 9.37 6.53 16.70
CA PRO A 137 9.60 5.51 17.72
C PRO A 137 8.41 4.54 17.85
N THR A 138 8.71 3.27 18.04
CA THR A 138 7.77 2.14 18.17
C THR A 138 6.88 1.90 16.94
N LYS A 139 7.22 2.46 15.78
CA LYS A 139 6.49 2.27 14.53
C LYS A 139 7.46 2.05 13.38
N HIS A 140 7.32 0.93 12.69
CA HIS A 140 8.23 0.54 11.61
C HIS A 140 7.62 0.78 10.21
#